data_AF-A0A916J163-F1
#
_entry.id   AF-A0A916J163-F1
#
_cell.length_a   1.000
_cell.length_b   1.000
_cell.length_c   1.000
_cell.angle_alpha   90.00
_cell.angle_beta   90.00
_cell.angle_gamma   90.00
#
_symmetry.space_group_name_H-M   'P 1'
#
loop_
_entity.id
_entity.type
_entity.pdbx_description
1 polymer ?
#
loop_
_entity_poly.entity_id
_entity_poly.type
_entity_poly.pdbx_seq_one_letter_code
_entity_poly.pdbx_strand_id
1 'polypeptide(L)' 'MTVIHTQVHKEDNTNKPCYDCKWQTPDPTDPLRGQCTVNRHALGGVWKRWISDVAHSTCSRYEEGELSFRDHV' A
#
# COMPACT_ATOMS: atom_id res chain seq x y z
N MET A 1 18.77 -0.48 17.56
CA MET A 1 17.87 0.44 16.82
C MET A 1 17.11 -0.39 15.80
N THR A 2 15.79 -0.47 15.89
CA THR A 2 14.96 -1.13 14.87
C THR A 2 14.81 -0.19 13.68
N VAL A 3 15.18 -0.66 12.48
CA VAL A 3 15.03 0.13 11.26
C VAL A 3 13.54 0.15 10.91
N ILE A 4 12.92 1.33 10.92
CA ILE A 4 11.51 1.49 10.55
C ILE A 4 11.43 1.70 9.03
N HIS A 5 10.96 0.68 8.31
CA HIS A 5 10.77 0.76 6.87
C HIS A 5 9.43 1.43 6.54
N THR A 6 9.46 2.73 6.26
CA THR A 6 8.25 3.52 5.93
C THR A 6 7.79 3.37 4.48
N GLN A 7 8.68 2.93 3.59
CA GLN A 7 8.37 2.63 2.19
C GLN A 7 8.06 1.14 2.01
N VAL A 8 7.38 0.81 0.91
CA VAL A 8 7.07 -0.58 0.56
C VAL A 8 8.37 -1.36 0.38
N HIS A 9 8.48 -2.48 1.09
CA HIS A 9 9.54 -3.44 0.93
C HIS A 9 8.96 -4.85 0.88
N LYS A 10 9.76 -5.78 0.37
CA LYS A 10 9.40 -7.20 0.33
C LYS A 10 9.53 -7.82 1.73
N GLU A 11 8.57 -8.66 2.11
CA GLU A 11 8.54 -9.46 3.33
C GLU A 11 7.70 -10.72 3.09
N ASP A 12 8.36 -11.86 2.82
CA ASP A 12 7.71 -13.09 2.32
C ASP A 12 6.71 -13.75 3.29
N ASN A 13 6.84 -13.52 4.60
CA ASN A 13 5.92 -14.07 5.62
C ASN A 13 5.30 -12.95 6.46
N THR A 14 4.89 -11.88 5.78
CA THR A 14 4.32 -10.73 6.48
C THR A 14 2.91 -11.04 6.98
N ASN A 15 2.64 -10.68 8.23
CA ASN A 15 1.28 -10.67 8.78
C ASN A 15 0.52 -9.37 8.41
N LYS A 16 1.12 -8.53 7.56
CA LYS A 16 0.64 -7.19 7.19
C LYS A 16 0.73 -6.99 5.67
N PRO A 17 0.18 -7.90 4.85
CA PRO A 17 0.33 -7.82 3.40
C PRO A 17 -0.31 -6.54 2.87
N CYS A 18 0.25 -5.97 1.81
CA CYS A 18 -0.36 -4.81 1.13
C CYS A 18 -1.78 -5.11 0.65
N TYR A 19 -2.11 -6.36 0.35
CA TYR A 19 -3.43 -6.81 -0.07
C TYR A 19 -4.56 -6.40 0.89
N ASP A 20 -4.36 -6.53 2.21
CA ASP A 20 -5.37 -6.20 3.23
C ASP A 20 -5.28 -4.74 3.71
N CYS A 21 -4.41 -3.93 3.10
CA CYS A 21 -4.16 -2.57 3.56
C CYS A 21 -5.15 -1.58 2.94
N LYS A 22 -5.79 -0.75 3.77
CA LYS A 22 -6.74 0.27 3.29
C LYS A 22 -6.14 1.27 2.29
N TRP A 23 -4.82 1.44 2.31
CA TRP A 23 -4.10 2.32 1.39
C TRP A 23 -3.83 1.69 0.03
N GLN A 24 -4.03 0.39 -0.11
CA GLN A 24 -3.86 -0.31 -1.38
C GLN A 24 -5.14 -0.19 -2.21
N THR A 25 -4.94 -0.08 -3.52
CA THR A 25 -5.98 -0.38 -4.51
C THR A 25 -5.34 -1.29 -5.56
N PRO A 26 -6.07 -2.23 -6.17
CA PRO A 26 -5.53 -3.06 -7.23
C PRO A 26 -4.94 -2.25 -8.39
N ASP A 27 -3.94 -2.80 -9.06
CA ASP A 27 -3.46 -2.26 -10.34
C ASP A 27 -4.60 -2.28 -11.38
N PRO A 28 -4.66 -1.31 -12.32
CA PRO A 28 -5.77 -1.21 -13.25
C PRO A 28 -5.84 -2.36 -14.27
N THR A 29 -4.80 -3.19 -14.38
CA THR A 29 -4.71 -4.26 -15.38
C THR A 29 -4.49 -5.63 -14.75
N ASP A 30 -3.55 -5.76 -13.82
CA ASP A 30 -3.15 -7.05 -13.25
C ASP A 30 -3.49 -7.12 -11.74
N PRO A 31 -4.44 -7.96 -11.32
CA PRO A 31 -4.89 -8.02 -9.92
C PRO A 31 -3.82 -8.56 -8.95
N LEU A 32 -2.71 -9.15 -9.45
CA LEU A 32 -1.59 -9.57 -8.61
C LEU A 32 -0.70 -8.39 -8.18
N ARG A 33 -0.89 -7.23 -8.84
CA ARG A 33 -0.17 -5.98 -8.58
C ARG A 33 -1.08 -4.98 -7.89
N GLY A 34 -0.48 -3.95 -7.31
CA GLY A 34 -1.21 -2.93 -6.57
C GLY A 34 -0.68 -1.53 -6.74
N GLN A 35 -1.46 -0.58 -6.25
CA GLN A 35 -1.10 0.83 -6.14
C GLN A 35 -1.23 1.24 -4.66
N CYS A 36 -0.12 1.62 -4.04
CA CYS A 36 -0.10 2.18 -2.69
C CYS A 36 -0.43 3.68 -2.74
N THR A 37 -1.46 4.12 -2.02
CA THR A 37 -1.95 5.51 -1.96
C THR A 37 -1.60 6.23 -0.66
N VAL A 38 -0.77 5.63 0.20
CA VAL A 38 -0.45 6.15 1.55
C VAL A 38 0.28 7.51 1.52
N ASN A 39 0.95 7.85 0.42
CA ASN A 39 1.70 9.10 0.30
C ASN A 39 0.79 10.23 -0.20
N ARG A 40 0.05 10.84 0.73
CA ARG A 40 -0.86 11.96 0.47
C ARG A 40 -0.19 13.27 0.86
N HIS A 41 -0.10 14.19 -0.10
CA HIS A 41 0.47 15.51 0.11
C HIS A 41 -0.56 16.47 0.71
N ALA A 42 -0.13 17.42 1.54
CA ALA A 42 -1.01 18.40 2.19
C ALA A 42 -1.79 19.28 1.18
N LEU A 43 -1.30 19.38 -0.06
CA LEU A 43 -1.96 20.09 -1.17
C LEU A 43 -2.96 19.22 -1.96
N GLY A 44 -3.30 18.02 -1.46
CA GLY A 44 -4.31 17.13 -2.06
C GLY A 44 -3.78 16.09 -3.04
N GLY A 45 -2.51 16.15 -3.43
CA GLY A 45 -1.91 15.18 -4.35
C GLY A 45 -1.77 13.79 -3.72
N VAL A 46 -2.29 12.75 -4.39
CA VAL A 46 -2.10 11.34 -4.01
C VAL A 46 -0.99 10.74 -4.86
N TRP A 47 0.22 10.63 -4.29
CA TRP A 47 1.38 10.16 -5.04
C TRP A 47 1.54 8.65 -4.92
N LYS A 48 0.91 7.94 -5.87
CA LYS A 48 0.88 6.48 -5.89
C LYS A 48 2.29 5.86 -5.99
N ARG A 49 2.44 4.66 -5.43
CA ARG A 49 3.58 3.77 -5.68
C ARG A 49 3.06 2.43 -6.18
N TRP A 50 3.65 1.95 -7.27
CA TRP A 50 3.31 0.63 -7.80
C TRP A 50 3.89 -0.46 -6.89
N ILE A 51 3.13 -1.52 -6.67
CA ILE A 51 3.46 -2.67 -5.83
C ILE A 51 3.52 -3.88 -6.75
N SER A 52 4.69 -4.51 -6.83
CA SER A 52 4.92 -5.66 -7.72
C SER A 52 4.23 -6.94 -7.23
N ASP A 53 4.11 -7.11 -5.91
CA ASP A 53 3.51 -8.28 -5.26
C ASP A 53 2.78 -7.82 -3.99
N VAL A 54 1.45 -7.89 -4.01
CA VAL A 54 0.61 -7.41 -2.92
C VAL A 54 0.53 -8.38 -1.74
N ALA A 55 0.87 -9.66 -1.92
CA ALA A 55 0.83 -10.67 -0.88
C ALA A 55 2.10 -10.68 -0.03
N HIS A 56 3.26 -10.39 -0.64
CA HIS A 56 4.58 -10.50 0.01
C HIS A 56 5.29 -9.14 0.18
N SER A 57 4.53 -8.05 0.24
CA SER A 57 5.08 -6.70 0.48
C SER A 57 4.36 -6.02 1.64
N THR A 58 5.09 -5.19 2.40
CA THR A 58 4.54 -4.41 3.51
C THR A 58 5.32 -3.10 3.75
N CYS A 59 4.86 -2.30 4.71
CA CYS A 59 5.61 -1.19 5.29
C CYS A 59 5.08 -0.86 6.70
N SER A 60 5.78 0.01 7.42
CA SER A 60 5.39 0.45 8.77
C SER A 60 4.08 1.23 8.84
N ARG A 61 3.50 1.63 7.70
CA ARG A 61 2.23 2.38 7.58
C ARG A 61 1.04 1.49 7.22
N TYR A 62 1.22 0.17 7.29
CA TYR A 62 0.12 -0.77 7.14
C TYR A 62 -1.00 -0.45 8.13
N GLU A 63 -2.22 -0.42 7.61
CA GLU A 63 -3.45 -0.34 8.38
C GLU A 63 -4.49 -1.17 7.65
N GLU A 64 -5.08 -2.13 8.36
CA GLU A 64 -6.08 -3.05 7.84
C GLU A 64 -7.38 -2.30 7.50
N GLY A 65 -8.03 -2.69 6.40
CA GLY A 65 -9.35 -2.20 6.03
C GLY A 65 -9.45 -1.80 4.55
N GLU A 66 -10.52 -1.06 4.22
CA GLU A 66 -10.81 -0.60 2.86
C GLU A 66 -11.29 0.86 2.92
N LEU A 67 -10.78 1.71 2.02
CA LEU A 67 -11.25 3.09 1.90
C LEU A 67 -12.50 3.16 1.02
N SER A 68 -13.36 4.14 1.28
CA SER A 68 -14.48 4.42 0.39
C SER A 68 -13.98 4.98 -0.95
N PHE A 69 -14.76 4.82 -2.01
CA PHE A 69 -14.49 5.42 -3.32
C PHE A 69 -14.21 6.93 -3.26
N ARG A 70 -14.80 7.64 -2.29
CA ARG A 70 -14.60 9.09 -2.08
C ARG A 70 -13.17 9.46 -1.69
N ASP A 71 -12.46 8.53 -1.06
CA ASP A 71 -11.11 8.73 -0.55
C ASP A 71 -10.05 8.11 -1.47
N HIS A 72 -10.45 7.38 -2.51
CA HIS A 72 -9.60 6.95 -3.62
C HIS A 72 -9.39 8.08 -4.65
N VAL A 73 -8.55 7.82 -5.66
CA VAL A 73 -8.24 8.76 -6.77
C VAL A 73 -9.25 8.62 -7.89
#